data_AF-A0A452HKC9-F1
#
_entry.id   AF-A0A452HKC9-F1
#
_cell.length_a   1.000
_cell.length_b   1.000
_cell.length_c   1.000
_cell.angle_alpha   90.00
_cell.angle_beta   90.00
_cell.angle_gamma   90.00
#
_symmetry.space_group_name_H-M   'P 1'
#
loop_
_entity.id
_entity.type
_entity.pdbx_description
1 polymer ?
#
loop_
_entity_poly.entity_id
_entity_poly.type
_entity_poly.pdbx_seq_one_letter_code
_entity_poly.pdbx_strand_id
1 'polypeptide(L)' 'QQQLGGRGSAPGLPDPFAKVVVDGSGQCHSTDTVKNTLDPKWNQHYDL' A
#
# COMPACT_ATOMS: atom_id res chain seq x y z
N GLN A 1 34.82 -15.54 -18.88
CA GLN A 1 33.69 -15.74 -17.94
C GLN A 1 33.99 -14.91 -16.70
N GLN A 2 33.21 -13.87 -16.44
CA GLN A 2 33.11 -13.30 -15.10
C GLN A 2 31.62 -13.06 -14.86
N GLN A 3 31.06 -13.89 -13.99
CA GLN A 3 29.69 -13.81 -13.54
C GLN A 3 29.63 -12.79 -12.41
N LEU A 4 29.11 -11.60 -12.69
CA LEU A 4 28.79 -10.63 -11.65
C LEU A 4 27.40 -10.99 -11.12
N GLY A 5 27.39 -11.67 -9.98
CA GLY A 5 26.18 -11.97 -9.23
C GLY A 5 25.42 -10.69 -8.93
N GLY A 6 24.25 -10.55 -9.56
CA GLY A 6 23.28 -9.54 -9.19
C GLY A 6 22.91 -9.80 -7.73
N ARG A 7 23.34 -8.91 -6.84
CA ARG A 7 22.71 -8.77 -5.53
C ARG A 7 21.32 -8.22 -5.82
N GLY A 8 20.39 -9.11 -6.15
CA GLY A 8 18.97 -8.79 -6.09
C GLY A 8 18.70 -8.47 -4.63
N SER A 9 18.72 -7.19 -4.28
CA SER A 9 18.12 -6.70 -3.04
C SER A 9 16.74 -7.34 -2.97
N ALA A 10 16.46 -8.08 -1.89
CA ALA A 10 15.12 -8.57 -1.64
C ALA A 10 14.13 -7.42 -1.93
N PRO A 11 13.01 -7.66 -2.63
CA PRO A 11 12.08 -6.60 -2.93
C PRO A 11 11.70 -5.91 -1.61
N GLY A 12 11.83 -4.58 -1.57
CA GLY A 12 11.42 -3.80 -0.40
C GLY A 12 9.96 -4.07 -0.08
N LEU A 13 9.57 -3.96 1.20
CA LEU A 13 8.17 -4.13 1.55
C LEU A 13 7.37 -2.97 0.93
N PRO A 14 6.10 -3.20 0.56
CA PRO A 14 5.29 -2.19 -0.07
C PRO A 14 4.92 -1.06 0.92
N ASP A 15 4.43 0.02 0.34
CA ASP A 15 3.81 1.15 1.06
C ASP A 15 2.28 1.12 0.82
N PRO A 16 1.51 0.24 1.50
CA PRO A 16 0.08 0.06 1.22
C PRO A 16 -0.80 1.26 1.65
N PHE A 17 -1.91 1.44 0.90
CA PHE A 17 -3.06 2.28 1.24
C PHE A 17 -4.35 1.57 0.82
N ALA A 18 -5.50 1.98 1.36
CA ALA A 18 -6.82 1.48 0.97
C ALA A 18 -7.69 2.61 0.38
N LYS A 19 -8.55 2.27 -0.58
CA LYS A 19 -9.53 3.16 -1.18
C LYS A 19 -10.93 2.58 -1.00
N VAL A 20 -11.84 3.38 -0.46
CA VAL A 20 -13.25 3.02 -0.24
C VAL A 20 -14.09 3.84 -1.20
N VAL A 21 -14.93 3.17 -1.98
CA VAL A 21 -15.85 3.81 -2.93
C VAL A 21 -17.25 3.29 -2.62
N VAL A 22 -18.23 4.18 -2.56
CA VAL A 22 -19.64 3.82 -2.38
C VAL A 22 -20.34 3.96 -3.73
N ASP A 23 -20.71 2.82 -4.29
CA ASP A 23 -21.34 2.77 -5.60
C ASP A 23 -22.69 3.49 -5.59
N GLY A 24 -22.95 4.29 -6.64
CA GLY A 24 -24.19 5.04 -6.80
C GLY A 24 -24.29 6.34 -5.99
N SER A 25 -23.45 6.57 -4.98
CA SER A 25 -23.40 7.85 -4.25
C SER A 25 -22.34 8.81 -4.78
N GLY A 26 -21.33 8.28 -5.48
CA GLY A 26 -20.17 9.05 -5.94
C GLY A 26 -19.15 9.35 -4.84
N GLN A 27 -19.33 8.84 -3.62
CA GLN A 27 -18.38 9.02 -2.53
C GLN A 27 -17.14 8.13 -2.73
N CYS A 28 -15.98 8.71 -2.44
CA CYS A 28 -14.69 8.08 -2.67
C CYS A 28 -13.66 8.63 -1.67
N HIS A 29 -13.14 7.76 -0.81
CA HIS A 29 -12.17 8.09 0.23
C HIS A 29 -10.93 7.20 0.12
N SER A 30 -9.77 7.74 0.49
CA SER A 30 -8.51 6.99 0.55
C SER A 30 -7.87 7.17 1.92
N THR A 31 -7.24 6.10 2.41
CA THR A 31 -6.44 6.15 3.63
C THR A 31 -5.09 6.79 3.39
N ASP A 32 -4.39 7.14 4.47
CA ASP A 32 -2.97 7.43 4.41
C ASP A 32 -2.18 6.18 3.99
N THR A 33 -0.98 6.40 3.46
CA THR A 33 -0.04 5.33 3.14
C THR A 33 0.75 4.91 4.39
N VAL A 34 0.85 3.61 4.66
CA VAL A 34 1.72 3.08 5.72
C VAL A 34 2.98 2.51 5.07
N LYS A 35 4.16 2.91 5.52
CA LYS A 35 5.42 2.58 4.84
C LYS A 35 5.96 1.19 5.19
N ASN A 36 6.53 0.52 4.19
CA ASN A 36 7.38 -0.67 4.27
C ASN A 36 6.78 -1.75 5.20
N THR A 37 5.55 -2.15 4.95
CA THR A 37 4.82 -3.14 5.77
C THR A 37 3.90 -4.03 4.94
N LEU A 38 3.69 -5.26 5.40
CA LEU A 38 2.64 -6.17 4.88
C LEU A 38 1.38 -6.16 5.77
N ASP A 39 1.45 -5.53 6.95
CA ASP A 39 0.37 -5.52 7.95
C ASP A 39 -0.01 -4.09 8.35
N PRO A 40 -0.52 -3.26 7.42
CA PRO A 40 -0.84 -1.87 7.69
C PRO A 40 -1.92 -1.70 8.76
N LYS A 41 -1.79 -0.65 9.58
CA LYS A 41 -2.78 -0.22 10.59
C LYS A 41 -3.16 1.22 10.31
N TRP A 42 -4.30 1.44 9.65
CA TRP A 42 -4.78 2.80 9.33
C TRP A 42 -5.60 3.42 10.46
N ASN A 43 -6.51 2.66 11.06
CA ASN A 43 -7.43 3.16 12.10
C ASN A 43 -8.21 4.44 11.70
N GLN A 44 -8.40 4.65 10.41
CA GLN A 44 -9.16 5.78 9.85
C GLN A 44 -10.63 5.41 9.70
N HIS A 45 -11.49 6.35 10.01
CA HIS A 45 -12.94 6.21 9.97
C HIS A 45 -13.52 7.28 9.04
N TYR A 46 -14.52 6.91 8.26
CA TYR A 46 -15.26 7.82 7.37
C TYR A 46 -16.75 7.63 7.66
N ASP A 47 -17.45 8.73 7.90
CA ASP A 47 -18.90 8.73 7.92
C ASP A 47 -19.37 8.77 6.46
N LEU A 48 -19.91 7.63 6.00
CA LEU A 48 -20.35 7.40 4.62
C LEU A 48 -21.84 7.72 4.47
#